data_AF-A0AAD0ZYY7-F1
#
_entry.id   AF-A0AAD0ZYY7-F1
#
_cell.length_a   1.000
_cell.length_b   1.000
_cell.length_c   1.000
_cell.angle_alpha   90.00
_cell.angle_beta   90.00
_cell.angle_gamma   90.00
#
_symmetry.space_group_name_H-M   'P 1'
#
loop_
_entity.id
_entity.type
_entity.pdbx_description
1 polymer ?
#
loop_
_entity_poly.entity_id
_entity_poly.type
_entity_poly.pdbx_seq_one_letter_code
_entity_poly.pdbx_strand_id
1 'polypeptide(L)'
;MRITSLALIGFVMVLAAGAQAQTPQTRIRGTVERLEGQSLTVKTQDGAMTTVALAPNYSIGAVVKASMAEIKKGSFIGVGARPQTGGGLAAVQVFIFPEAMRGTGEGHKPWGVLPDSTMTNATVAETVSQVEGGSVTLTYPGGEQKIAIPPEANIIMAAPAQTGDLVAGAQVAMTASRQADGSLSSGRVTIAKAGAQLPL
;
A
#
# COMPACT_ATOMS: atom_id res chain seq x y z
N MET A 1 11.72 27.16 72.45
CA MET A 1 11.42 26.17 71.39
C MET A 1 12.37 26.45 70.23
N ARG A 2 13.44 25.68 69.93
CA ARG A 2 13.47 24.25 69.51
C ARG A 2 12.32 24.02 68.51
N ILE A 3 12.56 23.80 67.21
CA ILE A 3 13.12 22.56 66.63
C ILE A 3 13.74 22.86 65.23
N THR A 4 14.86 22.18 64.97
CA THR A 4 15.62 22.03 63.72
C THR A 4 14.93 21.11 62.69
N SER A 5 15.46 21.06 61.46
CA SER A 5 15.33 19.99 60.43
C SER A 5 14.21 20.24 59.38
N LEU A 6 14.33 19.89 58.10
CA LEU A 6 15.18 18.92 57.41
C LEU A 6 15.20 19.28 55.90
N ALA A 7 16.32 19.05 55.22
CA ALA A 7 16.47 19.20 53.77
C ALA A 7 15.61 18.17 53.00
N LEU A 8 15.12 18.54 51.82
CA LEU A 8 14.77 17.58 50.77
C LEU A 8 15.17 18.11 49.40
N ILE A 9 16.27 17.55 48.88
CA ILE A 9 16.76 17.71 47.53
C ILE A 9 15.80 16.94 46.62
N GLY A 10 14.99 17.64 45.84
CA GLY A 10 14.12 17.05 44.82
C GLY A 10 14.91 16.83 43.52
N PHE A 11 15.36 15.60 43.30
CA PHE A 11 15.94 15.17 42.03
C PHE A 11 14.81 15.02 40.99
N VAL A 12 14.67 16.01 40.09
CA VAL A 12 13.75 15.91 38.94
C VAL A 12 14.45 15.10 37.87
N MET A 13 14.15 13.80 37.83
CA MET A 13 14.57 12.93 36.74
C MET A 13 13.66 13.20 35.53
N VAL A 14 14.10 14.06 34.61
CA VAL A 14 13.43 14.25 33.32
C VAL A 14 13.65 12.98 32.49
N LEU A 15 12.63 12.13 32.42
CA LEU A 15 12.56 11.04 31.47
C LEU A 15 12.47 11.66 30.07
N ALA A 16 13.60 11.71 29.36
CA ALA A 16 13.60 11.97 27.93
C ALA A 16 12.86 10.81 27.25
N ALA A 17 11.60 11.03 26.89
CA ALA A 17 10.89 10.16 25.98
C ALA A 17 11.65 10.17 24.66
N GLY A 18 12.37 9.10 24.37
CA GLY A 18 13.02 8.92 23.09
C GLY A 18 11.96 8.93 22.00
N ALA A 19 11.85 10.04 21.27
CA ALA A 19 11.12 10.08 20.02
C ALA A 19 11.80 9.08 19.09
N GLN A 20 11.18 7.92 18.89
CA GLN A 20 11.62 6.96 17.90
C GLN A 20 11.52 7.66 16.55
N ALA A 21 12.66 8.10 16.02
CA ALA A 21 12.74 8.69 14.69
C ALA A 21 12.21 7.64 13.71
N GLN A 22 11.03 7.88 13.15
CA GLN A 22 10.52 7.06 12.05
C GLN A 22 11.52 7.21 10.91
N THR A 23 12.21 6.11 10.59
CA THR A 23 13.12 6.06 9.45
C THR A 23 12.36 6.55 8.23
N PRO A 24 12.81 7.60 7.53
CA PRO A 24 12.10 8.14 6.39
C PRO A 24 11.81 7.03 5.37
N GLN A 25 10.53 6.79 5.12
CA GLN A 25 10.08 5.83 4.12
C GLN A 25 9.85 6.53 2.79
N THR A 26 10.30 5.91 1.71
CA THR A 26 10.11 6.40 0.34
C THR A 26 9.36 5.33 -0.45
N ARG A 27 8.28 5.72 -1.11
CA ARG A 27 7.58 4.84 -2.05
C ARG A 27 8.31 4.88 -3.38
N ILE A 28 8.67 3.71 -3.90
CA ILE A 28 9.36 3.55 -5.18
C ILE A 28 8.44 2.78 -6.10
N ARG A 29 8.25 3.31 -7.30
CA ARG A 29 7.48 2.71 -8.38
C ARG A 29 8.24 2.88 -9.68
N GLY A 30 8.32 1.83 -10.48
CA GLY A 30 9.06 1.91 -11.74
C GLY A 30 9.20 0.56 -12.43
N THR A 31 10.16 0.51 -13.34
CA THR A 31 10.49 -0.68 -14.13
C THR A 31 11.83 -1.24 -13.70
N VAL A 32 11.93 -2.55 -13.53
CA VAL A 32 13.22 -3.21 -13.25
C VAL A 32 14.13 -3.03 -14.46
N GLU A 33 15.31 -2.48 -14.21
CA GLU A 33 16.40 -2.46 -15.20
C GLU A 33 17.23 -3.74 -15.07
N ARG A 34 17.61 -4.08 -13.83
CA ARG A 34 18.35 -5.31 -13.50
C ARG A 34 18.28 -5.64 -12.02
N LEU A 35 18.55 -6.91 -11.71
CA LEU A 35 18.78 -7.42 -10.36
C LEU A 35 20.17 -8.07 -10.30
N GLU A 36 21.03 -7.57 -9.42
CA GLU A 36 22.39 -8.07 -9.21
C GLU A 36 22.54 -8.53 -7.76
N GLY A 37 22.42 -9.84 -7.52
CA GLY A 37 22.33 -10.39 -6.16
C GLY A 37 21.08 -9.89 -5.43
N GLN A 38 21.27 -8.99 -4.47
CA GLN A 38 20.18 -8.33 -3.73
C GLN A 38 20.05 -6.84 -4.09
N SER A 39 20.80 -6.35 -5.08
CA SER A 39 20.72 -4.97 -5.54
C SER A 39 19.75 -4.87 -6.71
N LEU A 40 18.58 -4.27 -6.48
CA LEU A 40 17.56 -4.06 -7.50
C LEU A 40 17.66 -2.64 -8.04
N THR A 41 17.95 -2.49 -9.34
CA THR A 41 17.92 -1.18 -10.01
C THR A 41 16.58 -1.00 -10.70
N VAL A 42 15.90 0.10 -10.37
CA VAL A 42 14.58 0.45 -10.86
C VAL A 42 14.65 1.80 -11.59
N LYS A 43 14.17 1.85 -12.82
CA LYS A 43 13.88 3.10 -13.52
C LYS A 43 12.54 3.65 -13.04
N THR A 44 12.57 4.75 -12.30
CA THR A 44 11.38 5.42 -11.76
C THR A 44 10.63 6.19 -12.86
N GLN A 45 9.39 6.60 -12.58
CA GLN A 45 8.52 7.27 -13.57
C GLN A 45 9.09 8.60 -14.09
N ASP A 46 9.88 9.29 -13.28
CA ASP A 46 10.62 10.52 -13.64
C ASP A 46 11.86 10.24 -14.51
N GLY A 47 12.13 8.97 -14.83
CA GLY A 47 13.27 8.54 -15.64
C GLY A 47 14.56 8.32 -14.85
N ALA A 48 14.58 8.60 -13.54
CA ALA A 48 15.76 8.37 -12.71
C ALA A 48 16.02 6.87 -12.50
N MET A 49 17.30 6.52 -12.31
CA MET A 49 17.70 5.17 -11.91
C MET A 49 17.89 5.13 -10.40
N THR A 50 17.07 4.34 -9.72
CA THR A 50 17.12 4.16 -8.27
C THR A 50 17.54 2.74 -7.94
N THR A 51 18.63 2.60 -7.17
CA THR A 51 19.08 1.31 -6.65
C THR A 51 18.54 1.09 -5.25
N VAL A 52 17.97 -0.10 -5.02
CA VAL A 52 17.38 -0.53 -3.75
C VAL A 52 17.99 -1.85 -3.32
N ALA A 53 18.54 -1.90 -2.11
CA ALA A 53 19.03 -3.12 -1.48
C ALA A 53 17.85 -3.93 -0.93
N LEU A 54 17.59 -5.10 -1.50
CA LEU A 54 16.62 -6.06 -0.98
C LEU A 54 17.18 -6.71 0.29
N ALA A 55 16.37 -6.79 1.35
CA ALA A 55 16.76 -7.45 2.58
C ALA A 55 16.97 -8.96 2.37
N PRO A 56 17.82 -9.66 3.15
CA PRO A 56 18.10 -11.10 2.97
C PRO A 56 16.87 -12.03 2.95
N ASN A 57 15.80 -11.63 3.61
CA ASN A 57 14.53 -12.35 3.70
C ASN A 57 13.37 -11.54 3.12
N TYR A 58 13.63 -10.71 2.11
CA TYR A 58 12.58 -9.91 1.48
C TYR A 58 11.45 -10.80 0.96
N SER A 59 10.24 -10.28 1.05
CA SER A 59 9.05 -10.92 0.49
C SER A 59 8.78 -10.40 -0.91
N ILE A 60 8.30 -11.27 -1.79
CA ILE A 60 7.86 -10.90 -3.13
C ILE A 60 6.38 -11.23 -3.31
N GLY A 61 5.63 -10.26 -3.81
CA GLY A 61 4.25 -10.44 -4.24
C GLY A 61 4.11 -10.10 -5.71
N ALA A 62 3.09 -10.63 -6.37
CA ALA A 62 2.70 -10.19 -7.69
C ALA A 62 1.24 -9.76 -7.71
N VAL A 63 0.91 -8.95 -8.70
CA VAL A 63 -0.46 -8.66 -9.09
C VAL A 63 -0.67 -9.06 -10.56
N VAL A 64 -1.85 -9.60 -10.86
CA VAL A 64 -2.31 -9.91 -12.23
C VAL A 64 -3.56 -9.09 -12.54
N LYS A 65 -3.84 -8.86 -13.83
CA LYS A 65 -5.08 -8.22 -14.26
C LYS A 65 -6.26 -9.09 -13.84
N ALA A 66 -7.27 -8.44 -13.27
CA ALA A 66 -8.55 -9.05 -12.95
C ALA A 66 -9.68 -8.27 -13.64
N SER A 67 -10.91 -8.69 -13.41
CA SER A 67 -12.10 -8.06 -14.00
C SER A 67 -13.19 -7.91 -12.95
N MET A 68 -14.24 -7.15 -13.29
CA MET A 68 -15.46 -7.01 -12.48
C MET A 68 -16.08 -8.37 -12.11
N ALA A 69 -15.96 -9.38 -12.98
CA ALA A 69 -16.52 -10.71 -12.73
C ALA A 69 -15.84 -11.43 -11.56
N GLU A 70 -14.61 -11.06 -11.21
CA GLU A 70 -13.88 -11.62 -10.06
C GLU A 70 -14.20 -10.91 -8.74
N ILE A 71 -14.89 -9.76 -8.78
CA ILE A 71 -15.36 -9.08 -7.58
C ILE A 71 -16.67 -9.74 -7.15
N LYS A 72 -16.55 -10.69 -6.23
CA LYS A 72 -17.67 -11.50 -5.73
C LYS A 72 -18.14 -10.98 -4.38
N LYS A 73 -19.43 -11.10 -4.10
CA LYS A 73 -19.97 -10.89 -2.74
C LYS A 73 -19.17 -11.73 -1.72
N GLY A 74 -18.84 -11.11 -0.60
CA GLY A 74 -18.01 -11.70 0.46
C GLY A 74 -16.50 -11.52 0.25
N SER A 75 -16.04 -11.14 -0.95
CA SER A 75 -14.60 -10.91 -1.18
C SER A 75 -14.09 -9.73 -0.34
N PHE A 76 -12.86 -9.83 0.15
CA PHE A 76 -12.17 -8.69 0.77
C PHE A 76 -11.40 -7.93 -0.32
N ILE A 77 -11.73 -6.65 -0.53
CA ILE A 77 -11.12 -5.83 -1.58
C ILE A 77 -10.63 -4.49 -1.03
N GLY A 78 -9.62 -3.93 -1.68
CA GLY A 78 -9.17 -2.55 -1.49
C GLY A 78 -9.54 -1.71 -2.68
N VAL A 79 -10.32 -0.65 -2.48
CA VAL A 79 -10.76 0.25 -3.54
C VAL A 79 -10.15 1.63 -3.34
N GLY A 80 -9.20 1.96 -4.21
CA GLY A 80 -8.63 3.30 -4.34
C GLY A 80 -9.56 4.14 -5.19
N ALA A 81 -10.14 5.20 -4.63
CA ALA A 81 -11.19 5.99 -5.27
C ALA A 81 -10.97 7.49 -5.15
N ARG A 82 -11.51 8.25 -6.12
CA ARG A 82 -11.58 9.71 -6.10
C ARG A 82 -13.02 10.19 -5.99
N PRO A 83 -13.26 11.37 -5.40
CA PRO A 83 -14.55 12.05 -5.47
C PRO A 83 -15.00 12.24 -6.92
N GLN A 84 -16.29 12.07 -7.17
CA GLN A 84 -16.90 12.38 -8.48
C GLN A 84 -17.62 13.73 -8.47
N THR A 85 -17.67 14.37 -9.64
CA THR A 85 -18.57 15.50 -9.87
C THR A 85 -20.01 15.03 -9.72
N GLY A 86 -20.77 15.64 -8.80
CA GLY A 86 -22.13 15.18 -8.43
C GLY A 86 -22.20 14.36 -7.14
N GLY A 87 -21.06 14.11 -6.49
CA GLY A 87 -20.99 13.40 -5.21
C GLY A 87 -20.65 11.91 -5.37
N GLY A 88 -20.31 11.26 -4.26
CA GLY A 88 -19.88 9.86 -4.25
C GLY A 88 -18.42 9.65 -4.69
N LEU A 89 -18.06 8.39 -4.91
CA LEU A 89 -16.70 7.94 -5.19
C LEU A 89 -16.64 7.07 -6.46
N ALA A 90 -15.64 7.32 -7.30
CA ALA A 90 -15.26 6.46 -8.43
C ALA A 90 -13.96 5.73 -8.13
N ALA A 91 -13.97 4.42 -8.32
CA ALA A 91 -12.79 3.59 -8.25
C ALA A 91 -11.82 3.96 -9.38
N VAL A 92 -10.59 4.27 -9.01
CA VAL A 92 -9.45 4.33 -9.92
C VAL A 92 -8.77 2.96 -9.96
N GLN A 93 -8.74 2.27 -8.82
CA GLN A 93 -8.17 0.94 -8.69
C GLN A 93 -8.98 0.08 -7.75
N VAL A 94 -9.10 -1.20 -8.11
CA VAL A 94 -9.60 -2.25 -7.22
C VAL A 94 -8.53 -3.32 -7.08
N PHE A 95 -8.17 -3.65 -5.84
CA PHE A 95 -7.30 -4.76 -5.50
C PHE A 95 -8.08 -5.85 -4.78
N ILE A 96 -8.14 -7.04 -5.37
CA ILE A 96 -8.76 -8.21 -4.75
C ILE A 96 -7.71 -8.91 -3.89
N PHE A 97 -7.91 -8.91 -2.57
CA PHE A 97 -6.99 -9.54 -1.64
C PHE A 97 -7.14 -11.07 -1.67
N PRO A 98 -6.05 -11.82 -1.44
CA PRO A 98 -6.17 -13.21 -0.98
C PRO A 98 -6.98 -13.27 0.31
N GLU A 99 -7.76 -14.33 0.49
CA GLU A 99 -8.55 -14.53 1.71
C GLU A 99 -7.68 -14.52 2.98
N ALA A 100 -6.46 -15.07 2.90
CA ALA A 100 -5.50 -15.06 4.00
C ALA A 100 -5.05 -13.64 4.44
N MET A 101 -5.35 -12.61 3.65
CA MET A 101 -5.07 -11.20 3.96
C MET A 101 -6.33 -10.43 4.38
N ARG A 102 -7.47 -11.09 4.62
CA ARG A 102 -8.68 -10.43 5.10
C ARG A 102 -8.40 -9.61 6.36
N GLY A 103 -8.99 -8.42 6.44
CA GLY A 103 -8.78 -7.47 7.55
C GLY A 103 -7.54 -6.59 7.38
N THR A 104 -6.68 -6.84 6.38
CA THR A 104 -5.48 -6.02 6.16
C THR A 104 -5.84 -4.57 5.87
N GLY A 105 -5.52 -3.69 6.82
CA GLY A 105 -5.77 -2.26 6.71
C GLY A 105 -7.24 -1.94 6.46
N GLU A 106 -8.17 -2.76 6.98
CA GLU A 106 -9.61 -2.58 6.84
C GLU A 106 -10.07 -1.17 7.27
N GLY A 107 -11.11 -0.67 6.61
CA GLY A 107 -11.67 0.66 6.82
C GLY A 107 -11.40 1.64 5.67
N HIS A 108 -11.77 2.90 5.89
CA HIS A 108 -11.71 3.98 4.91
C HIS A 108 -10.75 5.08 5.37
N LYS A 109 -9.76 5.41 4.53
CA LYS A 109 -8.69 6.38 4.85
C LYS A 109 -8.16 7.08 3.60
N PRO A 110 -7.45 8.22 3.72
CA PRO A 110 -6.68 8.78 2.61
C PRO A 110 -5.70 7.76 2.04
N TRP A 111 -5.64 7.61 0.72
CA TRP A 111 -4.79 6.59 0.09
C TRP A 111 -3.31 7.02 0.00
N GLY A 112 -3.06 8.32 -0.17
CA GLY A 112 -1.71 8.89 -0.27
C GLY A 112 -0.92 8.46 -1.50
N VAL A 113 -1.51 7.68 -2.42
CA VAL A 113 -0.91 7.33 -3.73
C VAL A 113 -1.32 8.36 -4.79
N LEU A 114 -2.57 8.79 -4.78
CA LEU A 114 -3.08 9.83 -5.67
C LEU A 114 -3.56 11.05 -4.86
N PRO A 115 -3.45 12.28 -5.39
CA PRO A 115 -4.06 13.46 -4.79
C PRO A 115 -5.58 13.26 -4.63
N ASP A 116 -6.11 13.79 -3.52
CA ASP A 116 -7.54 13.79 -3.18
C ASP A 116 -8.22 12.42 -3.35
N SER A 117 -7.51 11.36 -2.96
CA SER A 117 -7.98 9.99 -3.10
C SER A 117 -8.08 9.26 -1.76
N THR A 118 -9.01 8.32 -1.71
CA THR A 118 -9.28 7.48 -0.56
C THR A 118 -9.02 6.02 -0.90
N MET A 119 -8.74 5.23 0.13
CA MET A 119 -8.62 3.78 0.06
C MET A 119 -9.61 3.18 1.03
N THR A 120 -10.54 2.38 0.50
CA THR A 120 -11.50 1.59 1.27
C THR A 120 -11.11 0.12 1.19
N ASN A 121 -10.64 -0.47 2.29
CA ASN A 121 -10.41 -1.91 2.39
C ASN A 121 -11.56 -2.53 3.17
N ALA A 122 -12.31 -3.44 2.56
CA ALA A 122 -13.57 -3.89 3.14
C ALA A 122 -14.11 -5.16 2.48
N THR A 123 -15.15 -5.73 3.08
CA THR A 123 -15.88 -6.86 2.51
C THR A 123 -16.96 -6.38 1.55
N VAL A 124 -17.06 -7.01 0.38
CA VAL A 124 -18.14 -6.74 -0.59
C VAL A 124 -19.46 -7.28 -0.05
N ALA A 125 -20.37 -6.39 0.34
CA ALA A 125 -21.72 -6.76 0.77
C ALA A 125 -22.65 -7.02 -0.42
N GLU A 126 -22.50 -6.21 -1.47
CA GLU A 126 -23.28 -6.28 -2.69
C GLU A 126 -22.47 -5.79 -3.89
N THR A 127 -22.74 -6.37 -5.06
CA THR A 127 -22.19 -5.94 -6.35
C THR A 127 -23.35 -5.66 -7.29
N VAL A 128 -23.45 -4.43 -7.78
CA VAL A 128 -24.52 -3.97 -8.66
C VAL A 128 -23.95 -3.78 -10.07
N SER A 129 -24.47 -4.56 -11.02
CA SER A 129 -24.10 -4.62 -12.44
C SER A 129 -22.68 -5.14 -12.73
N GLN A 130 -22.59 -6.27 -13.44
CA GLN A 130 -21.34 -6.83 -13.99
C GLN A 130 -21.05 -6.38 -15.43
N VAL A 131 -21.92 -5.56 -16.05
CA VAL A 131 -21.94 -5.44 -17.52
C VAL A 131 -21.27 -4.14 -18.04
N GLU A 132 -21.28 -3.02 -17.31
CA GLU A 132 -20.42 -1.82 -17.53
C GLU A 132 -20.95 -0.69 -16.63
N GLY A 133 -20.08 0.03 -15.90
CA GLY A 133 -20.49 1.12 -14.99
C GLY A 133 -21.17 0.65 -13.69
N GLY A 134 -20.68 -0.45 -13.12
CA GLY A 134 -21.23 -1.04 -11.90
C GLY A 134 -20.88 -0.24 -10.63
N SER A 135 -21.46 -0.65 -9.50
CA SER A 135 -21.05 -0.16 -8.18
C SER A 135 -20.90 -1.32 -7.20
N VAL A 136 -20.01 -1.14 -6.23
CA VAL A 136 -19.85 -2.08 -5.12
C VAL A 136 -20.27 -1.40 -3.83
N THR A 137 -21.00 -2.14 -3.00
CA THR A 137 -21.27 -1.75 -1.61
C THR A 137 -20.28 -2.49 -0.74
N LEU A 138 -19.47 -1.72 -0.02
CA LEU A 138 -18.44 -2.20 0.87
C LEU A 138 -18.84 -1.98 2.31
N THR A 139 -18.66 -2.98 3.15
CA THR A 139 -18.95 -2.90 4.59
C THR A 139 -17.70 -3.19 5.39
N TYR A 140 -17.45 -2.39 6.42
CA TYR A 140 -16.32 -2.51 7.33
C TYR A 140 -16.72 -2.00 8.73
N PRO A 141 -15.96 -2.32 9.80
CA PRO A 141 -16.22 -1.78 11.12
C PRO A 141 -16.23 -0.25 11.11
N GLY A 142 -17.37 0.35 11.42
CA GLY A 142 -17.56 1.80 11.44
C GLY A 142 -18.27 2.40 10.23
N GLY A 143 -18.68 1.61 9.24
CA GLY A 143 -19.58 2.11 8.20
C GLY A 143 -19.66 1.27 6.94
N GLU A 144 -20.28 1.87 5.93
CA GLU A 144 -20.36 1.33 4.58
C GLU A 144 -19.94 2.40 3.56
N GLN A 145 -19.52 1.95 2.39
CA GLN A 145 -19.19 2.82 1.28
C GLN A 145 -19.72 2.23 -0.03
N LYS A 146 -20.50 3.02 -0.76
CA LYS A 146 -20.91 2.69 -2.13
C LYS A 146 -19.97 3.38 -3.11
N ILE A 147 -19.31 2.59 -3.95
CA ILE A 147 -18.27 3.09 -4.87
C ILE A 147 -18.61 2.63 -6.29
N ALA A 148 -18.65 3.57 -7.24
CA ALA A 148 -18.77 3.26 -8.65
C ALA A 148 -17.47 2.65 -9.18
N ILE A 149 -17.57 1.60 -9.99
CA ILE A 149 -16.44 1.00 -10.70
C ILE A 149 -16.66 1.25 -12.18
N PRO A 150 -16.10 2.35 -12.72
CA PRO A 150 -16.23 2.64 -14.13
C PRO A 150 -15.34 1.70 -14.96
N PRO A 151 -15.60 1.54 -16.27
CA PRO A 151 -14.87 0.57 -17.11
C PRO A 151 -13.35 0.78 -17.18
N GLU A 152 -12.89 2.02 -16.98
CA GLU A 152 -11.47 2.40 -16.92
C GLU A 152 -10.77 2.03 -15.61
N ALA A 153 -11.50 1.58 -14.59
CA ALA A 153 -10.91 1.22 -13.31
C ALA A 153 -9.90 0.07 -13.47
N ASN A 154 -8.72 0.25 -12.90
CA ASN A 154 -7.70 -0.79 -12.92
C ASN A 154 -8.01 -1.87 -11.87
N ILE A 155 -8.51 -3.01 -12.30
CA ILE A 155 -8.82 -4.15 -11.42
C ILE A 155 -7.66 -5.14 -11.46
N ILE A 156 -7.10 -5.43 -10.29
CA ILE A 156 -5.98 -6.33 -10.10
C ILE A 156 -6.24 -7.29 -8.93
N MET A 157 -5.63 -8.47 -8.97
CA MET A 157 -5.64 -9.41 -7.85
C MET A 157 -4.23 -9.87 -7.51
N ALA A 158 -4.01 -10.30 -6.27
CA ALA A 158 -2.75 -10.91 -5.88
C ALA A 158 -2.49 -12.22 -6.64
N ALA A 159 -1.23 -12.48 -6.95
CA ALA A 159 -0.76 -13.72 -7.53
C ALA A 159 0.54 -14.17 -6.85
N PRO A 160 0.86 -15.48 -6.89
CA PRO A 160 2.17 -15.97 -6.49
C PRO A 160 3.28 -15.30 -7.29
N ALA A 161 4.42 -15.06 -6.63
CA ALA A 161 5.61 -14.48 -7.23
C ALA A 161 6.86 -15.13 -6.66
N GLN A 162 7.95 -15.03 -7.40
CA GLN A 162 9.26 -15.52 -7.01
C GLN A 162 10.36 -14.54 -7.46
N THR A 163 11.54 -14.62 -6.85
CA THR A 163 12.69 -13.76 -7.20
C THR A 163 13.01 -13.78 -8.69
N GLY A 164 12.86 -14.93 -9.36
CA GLY A 164 13.05 -15.07 -10.80
C GLY A 164 12.11 -14.22 -11.66
N ASP A 165 11.04 -13.64 -11.09
CA ASP A 165 10.13 -12.73 -11.78
C ASP A 165 10.66 -11.28 -11.83
N LEU A 166 11.72 -10.93 -11.07
CA LEU A 166 12.37 -9.62 -11.08
C LEU A 166 13.33 -9.47 -12.27
N VAL A 167 12.78 -9.59 -13.47
CA VAL A 167 13.52 -9.46 -14.73
C VAL A 167 13.42 -8.05 -15.29
N ALA A 168 14.37 -7.69 -16.16
CA ALA A 168 14.35 -6.43 -16.88
C ALA A 168 12.99 -6.21 -17.58
N GLY A 169 12.42 -5.02 -17.44
CA GLY A 169 11.10 -4.67 -17.98
C GLY A 169 9.91 -4.95 -17.04
N ALA A 170 10.09 -5.68 -15.94
CA ALA A 170 9.01 -5.93 -14.98
C ALA A 170 8.64 -4.63 -14.23
N GLN A 171 7.34 -4.34 -14.11
CA GLN A 171 6.89 -3.22 -13.28
C GLN A 171 6.92 -3.61 -11.80
N VAL A 172 7.48 -2.74 -10.95
CA VAL A 172 7.59 -2.97 -9.51
C VAL A 172 7.10 -1.77 -8.70
N ALA A 173 6.60 -2.06 -7.50
CA ALA A 173 6.35 -1.09 -6.46
C ALA A 173 6.82 -1.61 -5.10
N MET A 174 7.40 -0.73 -4.30
CA MET A 174 7.86 -1.03 -2.95
C MET A 174 7.88 0.22 -2.07
N THR A 175 7.92 -0.01 -0.76
CA THR A 175 8.31 1.02 0.20
C THR A 175 9.74 0.70 0.63
N ALA A 176 10.65 1.66 0.47
CA ALA A 176 12.02 1.55 0.91
C ALA A 176 12.27 2.46 2.11
N SER A 177 13.09 1.99 3.05
CA SER A 177 13.60 2.77 4.16
C SER A 177 14.95 3.36 3.78
N ARG A 178 15.12 4.67 3.98
CA ARG A 178 16.42 5.32 3.82
C ARG A 178 17.32 4.95 5.01
N GLN A 179 18.48 4.40 4.72
CA GLN A 179 19.49 4.01 5.72
C GLN A 179 20.36 5.22 6.11
N ALA A 180 21.14 5.06 7.18
CA ALA A 180 22.01 6.12 7.69
C ALA A 180 23.10 6.55 6.70
N ASP A 181 23.54 5.63 5.83
CA ASP A 181 24.50 5.89 4.74
C ASP A 181 23.84 6.52 3.50
N GLY A 182 22.53 6.80 3.55
CA GLY A 182 21.75 7.35 2.46
C GLY A 182 21.21 6.32 1.47
N SER A 183 21.61 5.05 1.57
CA SER A 183 21.11 3.97 0.71
C SER A 183 19.63 3.66 0.99
N LEU A 184 18.98 3.00 0.03
CA LEU A 184 17.59 2.59 0.13
C LEU A 184 17.55 1.08 0.32
N SER A 185 16.77 0.62 1.30
CA SER A 185 16.53 -0.81 1.51
C SER A 185 15.04 -1.14 1.57
N SER A 186 14.65 -2.29 1.02
CA SER A 186 13.27 -2.76 1.09
C SER A 186 13.19 -4.23 1.49
N GLY A 187 12.24 -4.55 2.38
CA GLY A 187 11.89 -5.91 2.76
C GLY A 187 10.72 -6.51 1.97
N ARG A 188 10.13 -5.75 1.03
CA ARG A 188 9.01 -6.24 0.21
C ARG A 188 8.98 -5.59 -1.16
N VAL A 189 8.87 -6.42 -2.19
CA VAL A 189 8.67 -5.98 -3.57
C VAL A 189 7.36 -6.54 -4.10
N THR A 190 6.59 -5.71 -4.80
CA THR A 190 5.41 -6.16 -5.53
C THR A 190 5.64 -5.97 -7.03
N ILE A 191 5.40 -7.02 -7.83
CA ILE A 191 5.54 -7.02 -9.29
C ILE A 191 4.16 -6.91 -9.94
N ALA A 192 4.03 -6.14 -11.02
CA ALA A 192 2.89 -6.26 -11.94
C ALA A 192 3.24 -7.28 -13.03
N LYS A 193 2.51 -8.41 -13.06
CA LYS A 193 2.62 -9.38 -14.16
C LYS A 193 1.99 -8.83 -15.44
N ALA A 194 2.28 -9.46 -16.58
CA ALA A 194 1.82 -9.01 -17.89
C ALA A 194 0.31 -8.70 -17.91
N GLY A 195 -0.05 -7.52 -18.43
CA GLY A 195 -1.41 -7.01 -18.48
C GLY A 195 -1.92 -6.37 -17.19
N ALA A 196 -1.24 -6.56 -16.06
CA ALA A 196 -1.51 -5.85 -14.82
C ALA A 196 -0.72 -4.54 -14.76
N GLN A 197 -1.25 -3.57 -14.05
CA GLN A 197 -0.55 -2.32 -13.77
C GLN A 197 -0.62 -2.04 -12.28
N LEU A 198 0.53 -1.68 -11.70
CA LEU A 198 0.55 -1.14 -10.35
C LEU A 198 0.10 0.32 -10.41
N PRO A 199 -0.59 0.84 -9.39
CA PRO A 199 -1.00 2.24 -9.40
C PRO A 199 0.28 3.09 -9.46
N LEU A 200 0.35 4.05 -10.37
CA LEU A 200 1.51 4.93 -10.54
C LEU A 200 1.42 6.13 -9.60
#